data_AF-A0A254TY37-F1
#
_entry.id   AF-A0A254TY37-F1
#
_cell.length_a   1.000
_cell.length_b   1.000
_cell.length_c   1.000
_cell.angle_alpha   90.00
_cell.angle_beta   90.00
_cell.angle_gamma   90.00
#
_symmetry.space_group_name_H-M   'P 1'
#
loop_
_entity.id
_entity.type
_entity.pdbx_description
1 polymer ?
#
loop_
_entity_poly.entity_id
_entity_poly.type
_entity_poly.pdbx_seq_one_letter_code
_entity_poly.pdbx_strand_id
1 'polypeptide(L)'
;MIPSHRSASQLWAIARRKLFTRREPKSSEHDYPQHRSFDSVSSSSFSEHTDGFYKYSLEVLQQSDEEYRDTVESRGMRSSDSTGMSYTSARTAPAEFPFSPYAVGAVEWNSASGYVKNLDDAQGHDVSSWKNSVLAVYVRVYTVAKVVFMSFIHYGIELDGFNGGLMVCIRDVEDAIASTKIAPLVECVEKLYHALYARLVMELVVVDLCSCFKIEVSRVSSHNNFMLPEPRHLYNIFLACKQVLDSSTVCRFFKKDFVQNYQATFIHRAVTKLNSMPFVMDDLIGYRRFALGIIDNPDSPFRQRWAGSGLIYHMPPPRVLIVHSEIYMSFTPRQTYQFMIPQQPLPFIQRHNADPTFMENARTSDHRQAALAMLEGKTVGDLRNEGTIQQLIEYAKRRKCVCQSSCSCGQDCTQEPDRLCPCAEWNMILLLTQVNANRGALGLRDRCTVLSKAVFQELASIREDIDVFVIGLTLNRAIGIFGEEIQKELFAAII
;
A
#
# COMPACT_ATOMS: atom_id res chain seq x y z
N MET A 1 26.22 -43.17 -40.40
CA MET A 1 24.90 -43.12 -39.74
C MET A 1 24.84 -41.84 -38.92
N ILE A 2 24.06 -40.86 -39.37
CA ILE A 2 23.92 -39.55 -38.71
C ILE A 2 22.81 -39.70 -37.65
N PRO A 3 23.00 -39.27 -36.40
CA PRO A 3 21.94 -39.29 -35.40
C PRO A 3 20.90 -38.23 -35.76
N SER A 4 19.65 -38.68 -35.96
CA SER A 4 18.51 -37.79 -36.20
C SER A 4 18.22 -36.97 -34.93
N HIS A 5 18.53 -35.68 -34.95
CA HIS A 5 18.08 -34.75 -33.92
C HIS A 5 16.54 -34.69 -33.92
N ARG A 6 15.92 -35.15 -32.83
CA ARG A 6 14.48 -34.96 -32.62
C ARG A 6 14.22 -33.51 -32.22
N SER A 7 13.28 -32.86 -32.92
CA SER A 7 12.84 -31.49 -32.60
C SER A 7 12.36 -31.38 -31.15
N ALA A 8 12.65 -30.26 -30.49
CA ALA A 8 12.18 -29.94 -29.14
C ALA A 8 10.64 -30.04 -29.01
N SER A 9 9.91 -29.87 -30.11
CA SER A 9 8.45 -30.07 -30.17
C SER A 9 8.02 -31.53 -29.96
N GLN A 10 8.83 -32.50 -30.39
CA GLN A 10 8.54 -33.93 -30.20
C GLN A 10 8.86 -34.41 -28.78
N LEU A 11 9.90 -33.84 -28.16
CA LEU A 11 10.20 -34.09 -26.74
C LEU A 11 9.07 -33.55 -25.84
N TRP A 12 8.50 -32.39 -26.19
CA TRP A 12 7.32 -31.85 -25.52
C TRP A 12 6.04 -32.67 -25.74
N ALA A 13 5.82 -33.20 -26.94
CA ALA A 13 4.68 -34.09 -27.21
C ALA A 13 4.74 -35.38 -26.36
N ILE A 14 5.94 -35.91 -26.13
CA ILE A 14 6.16 -37.09 -25.27
C ILE A 14 6.00 -36.74 -23.79
N ALA A 15 6.50 -35.60 -23.34
CA ALA A 15 6.32 -35.12 -21.96
C ALA A 15 4.84 -34.86 -21.62
N ARG A 16 4.09 -34.26 -22.54
CA ARG A 16 2.66 -33.96 -22.37
C ARG A 16 1.80 -35.22 -22.27
N ARG A 17 2.15 -36.30 -22.98
CA ARG A 17 1.46 -37.60 -22.86
C ARG A 17 1.76 -38.34 -21.55
N LYS A 18 2.92 -38.09 -20.92
CA LYS A 18 3.30 -38.74 -19.66
C LYS A 18 2.83 -37.99 -18.41
N LEU A 19 2.68 -36.67 -18.47
CA LEU A 19 2.27 -35.84 -17.34
C LEU A 19 0.76 -35.61 -17.26
N PHE A 20 0.03 -35.83 -18.36
CA PHE A 20 -1.42 -35.65 -18.40
C PHE A 20 -2.08 -36.91 -18.98
N THR A 21 -2.40 -37.88 -18.13
CA THR A 21 -3.31 -38.98 -18.49
C THR A 21 -4.72 -38.41 -18.61
N ARG A 22 -5.21 -38.33 -19.85
CA ARG A 22 -6.57 -37.91 -20.19
C ARG A 22 -7.57 -38.89 -19.55
N ARG A 23 -8.27 -38.49 -18.50
CA ARG A 23 -9.52 -39.17 -18.07
C ARG A 23 -10.62 -38.80 -19.06
N GLU A 24 -11.21 -39.80 -19.69
CA GLU A 24 -12.47 -39.62 -20.45
C GLU A 24 -13.61 -39.26 -19.50
N PRO A 25 -14.52 -38.36 -19.91
CA PRO A 25 -15.69 -38.02 -19.11
C PRO A 25 -16.75 -39.13 -19.24
N LYS A 26 -17.19 -39.68 -18.10
CA LYS A 26 -18.39 -40.52 -18.02
C LYS A 26 -19.63 -39.64 -18.17
N SER A 27 -20.51 -40.08 -19.07
CA SER A 27 -21.89 -39.64 -19.26
C SER A 27 -22.83 -40.13 -18.15
N SER A 28 -23.69 -39.24 -17.65
CA SER A 28 -25.03 -39.49 -17.08
C SER A 28 -25.63 -38.12 -16.72
N GLU A 29 -26.52 -37.51 -17.50
CA GLU A 29 -27.98 -37.73 -17.54
C GLU A 29 -28.59 -38.13 -16.19
N HIS A 30 -29.39 -37.22 -15.60
CA HIS A 30 -30.72 -37.39 -14.99
C HIS A 30 -31.20 -36.04 -14.36
N ASP A 31 -32.04 -35.29 -15.09
CA ASP A 31 -33.45 -34.89 -14.77
C ASP A 31 -33.85 -34.74 -13.28
N TYR A 32 -34.58 -33.75 -12.71
CA TYR A 32 -35.55 -32.67 -13.06
C TYR A 32 -35.68 -31.77 -11.76
N PRO A 33 -36.58 -30.75 -11.60
CA PRO A 33 -37.43 -30.03 -12.56
C PRO A 33 -37.40 -28.48 -12.48
N GLN A 34 -38.02 -27.93 -13.52
CA GLN A 34 -38.44 -26.56 -13.77
C GLN A 34 -39.38 -25.98 -12.69
N HIS A 35 -39.21 -24.69 -12.38
CA HIS A 35 -40.33 -23.84 -11.99
C HIS A 35 -40.43 -22.65 -12.94
N ARG A 36 -41.61 -22.56 -13.58
CA ARG A 36 -42.07 -21.43 -14.39
C ARG A 36 -42.53 -20.27 -13.52
N SER A 37 -42.39 -19.13 -14.17
CA SER A 37 -42.82 -17.74 -14.00
C SER A 37 -44.26 -17.44 -13.54
N PHE A 38 -44.50 -16.11 -13.40
CA PHE A 38 -45.74 -15.28 -13.38
C PHE A 38 -45.94 -14.54 -12.04
N ASP A 39 -46.22 -13.24 -11.92
CA ASP A 39 -46.21 -12.08 -12.84
C ASP A 39 -46.56 -10.79 -12.06
N SER A 40 -46.30 -9.62 -12.68
CA SER A 40 -46.98 -8.31 -12.50
C SER A 40 -46.59 -7.43 -11.28
N VAL A 41 -46.52 -6.08 -11.29
CA VAL A 41 -47.12 -5.00 -12.10
C VAL A 41 -46.19 -3.76 -12.13
N SER A 42 -46.35 -2.98 -13.20
CA SER A 42 -45.75 -1.72 -13.63
C SER A 42 -45.93 -0.48 -12.74
N SER A 43 -44.97 0.45 -12.92
CA SER A 43 -45.08 1.94 -12.95
C SER A 43 -45.64 2.73 -11.77
N SER A 44 -44.81 3.63 -11.21
CA SER A 44 -45.25 4.99 -10.87
C SER A 44 -44.07 5.96 -10.80
N SER A 45 -44.13 6.99 -11.66
CA SER A 45 -43.40 8.24 -11.58
C SER A 45 -43.77 9.01 -10.31
N PHE A 46 -42.79 9.47 -9.53
CA PHE A 46 -43.01 10.47 -8.49
C PHE A 46 -42.09 11.68 -8.69
N SER A 47 -42.76 12.82 -8.72
CA SER A 47 -42.26 14.17 -8.96
C SER A 47 -41.48 14.72 -7.77
N GLU A 48 -40.42 15.46 -8.09
CA GLU A 48 -39.81 16.45 -7.21
C GLU A 48 -40.85 17.52 -6.83
N HIS A 49 -40.67 18.15 -5.65
CA HIS A 49 -41.52 19.18 -5.03
C HIS A 49 -42.55 18.71 -4.00
N THR A 50 -42.11 18.02 -2.96
CA THR A 50 -42.61 18.24 -1.58
C THR A 50 -41.58 17.70 -0.59
N ASP A 51 -40.56 18.50 -0.26
CA ASP A 51 -39.78 18.26 0.97
C ASP A 51 -39.58 19.59 1.69
N GLY A 52 -39.94 19.59 2.97
CA GLY A 52 -40.14 20.75 3.86
C GLY A 52 -38.85 21.40 4.35
N PHE A 53 -37.71 21.13 3.73
CA PHE A 53 -36.41 21.64 4.15
C PHE A 53 -36.09 23.06 3.67
N TYR A 54 -36.81 23.59 2.67
CA TYR A 54 -36.51 24.90 2.07
C TYR A 54 -37.12 26.10 2.81
N LYS A 55 -38.04 25.88 3.76
CA LYS A 55 -38.65 26.97 4.54
C LYS A 55 -37.79 27.44 5.71
N TYR A 56 -36.95 26.58 6.26
CA TYR A 56 -36.09 26.92 7.41
C TYR A 56 -34.84 27.74 7.03
N SER A 57 -34.39 27.67 5.78
CA SER A 57 -33.21 28.41 5.31
C SER A 57 -33.48 29.89 5.00
N LEU A 58 -34.73 30.26 4.71
CA LEU A 58 -35.12 31.64 4.38
C LEU A 58 -35.45 32.49 5.62
N GLU A 59 -36.01 31.89 6.67
CA GLU A 59 -36.31 32.60 7.93
C GLU A 59 -35.05 32.90 8.75
N VAL A 60 -34.04 32.02 8.70
CA VAL A 60 -32.76 32.21 9.42
C VAL A 60 -31.89 33.29 8.77
N LEU A 61 -31.99 33.48 7.46
CA LEU A 61 -31.26 34.54 6.74
C LEU A 61 -31.89 35.93 6.92
N GLN A 62 -33.19 36.01 7.23
CA GLN A 62 -33.87 37.28 7.48
C GLN A 62 -33.65 37.79 8.91
N GLN A 63 -33.54 36.89 9.90
CA GLN A 63 -33.25 37.27 11.30
C GLN A 63 -31.83 37.80 11.50
N SER A 64 -30.84 37.36 10.70
CA SER A 64 -29.45 37.80 10.85
C SER A 64 -29.15 39.21 10.33
N ASP A 65 -29.99 39.74 9.43
CA ASP A 65 -29.77 41.05 8.79
C ASP A 65 -30.33 42.22 9.64
N GLU A 66 -31.37 41.99 10.45
CA GLU A 66 -31.92 42.99 11.37
C GLU A 66 -31.00 43.21 12.59
N GLU A 67 -30.43 42.13 13.14
CA GLU A 67 -29.53 42.19 14.31
C GLU A 67 -28.17 42.85 13.97
N TYR A 68 -27.75 42.78 12.70
CA TYR A 68 -26.52 43.42 12.20
C TYR A 68 -26.69 44.93 11.96
N ARG A 69 -27.91 45.41 11.66
CA ARG A 69 -28.16 46.85 11.47
C ARG A 69 -28.20 47.62 12.79
N ASP A 70 -28.80 47.04 13.84
CA ASP A 70 -28.89 47.68 15.17
C ASP A 70 -27.51 47.80 15.86
N THR A 71 -26.57 46.91 15.56
CA THR A 71 -25.21 46.97 16.11
C THR A 71 -24.31 48.00 15.42
N VAL A 72 -24.62 48.38 14.18
CA VAL A 72 -23.86 49.40 13.41
C VAL A 72 -24.32 50.82 13.75
N GLU A 73 -25.61 51.03 14.04
CA GLU A 73 -26.13 52.35 14.44
C GLU A 73 -25.77 52.75 15.88
N SER A 74 -25.44 51.79 16.76
CA SER A 74 -25.08 52.06 18.17
C SER A 74 -23.61 52.45 18.41
N ARG A 75 -22.74 52.44 17.38
CA ARG A 75 -21.33 52.84 17.48
C ARG A 75 -21.04 54.11 16.67
N GLY A 76 -21.68 55.20 17.09
CA GLY A 76 -21.41 56.55 16.61
C GLY A 76 -19.94 56.97 16.78
N MET A 77 -19.40 57.52 15.70
CA MET A 77 -18.09 58.17 15.60
C MET A 77 -17.92 59.24 16.69
N ARG A 78 -16.76 59.20 17.37
CA ARG A 78 -16.18 60.37 18.05
C ARG A 78 -14.79 60.63 17.48
N SER A 79 -14.69 61.73 16.74
CA SER A 79 -13.45 62.39 16.34
C SER A 79 -12.72 62.92 17.57
N SER A 80 -11.41 62.68 17.66
CA SER A 80 -10.54 63.53 18.47
C SER A 80 -9.11 63.49 17.91
N ASP A 81 -8.69 64.65 17.45
CA ASP A 81 -7.32 64.95 17.02
C ASP A 81 -6.35 65.03 18.20
N SER A 82 -5.07 64.84 17.91
CA SER A 82 -3.90 65.14 18.76
C SER A 82 -3.45 64.05 19.74
N THR A 83 -2.53 63.21 19.28
CA THR A 83 -1.12 63.22 19.70
C THR A 83 -0.36 62.19 18.87
N GLY A 84 0.41 62.70 17.90
CA GLY A 84 1.40 61.91 17.18
C GLY A 84 2.48 61.43 18.14
N MET A 85 3.07 60.28 17.80
CA MET A 85 4.29 59.72 18.39
C MET A 85 4.12 59.08 19.78
N SER A 86 3.60 57.84 19.88
CA SER A 86 3.99 56.84 20.91
C SER A 86 3.34 55.45 20.80
N TYR A 87 3.11 54.88 19.60
CA TYR A 87 2.65 53.47 19.50
C TYR A 87 3.31 52.67 18.35
N THR A 88 4.51 53.03 17.93
CA THR A 88 5.28 52.25 16.93
C THR A 88 5.96 50.99 17.49
N SER A 89 5.72 50.63 18.76
CA SER A 89 6.43 49.54 19.43
C SER A 89 5.56 48.35 19.84
N ALA A 90 4.27 48.32 19.48
CA ALA A 90 3.39 47.23 19.89
C ALA A 90 2.38 46.87 18.80
N ARG A 91 2.84 46.17 17.76
CA ARG A 91 2.01 45.30 16.91
C ARG A 91 2.88 44.33 16.09
N THR A 92 3.65 43.49 16.78
CA THR A 92 3.86 42.14 16.25
C THR A 92 2.55 41.40 16.45
N ALA A 93 1.74 41.30 15.39
CA ALA A 93 0.64 40.35 15.37
C ALA A 93 1.20 38.97 15.77
N PRO A 94 0.48 38.16 16.58
CA PRO A 94 0.86 36.76 16.76
C PRO A 94 1.00 36.15 15.37
N ALA A 95 2.10 35.44 15.11
CA ALA A 95 2.28 34.72 13.86
C ALA A 95 1.06 33.83 13.65
N GLU A 96 0.19 34.17 12.68
CA GLU A 96 -0.94 33.33 12.30
C GLU A 96 -0.36 31.98 11.86
N PHE A 97 -0.60 30.97 12.70
CA PHE A 97 -0.13 29.62 12.44
C PHE A 97 -0.86 29.05 11.22
N PRO A 98 -0.19 28.15 10.47
CA PRO A 98 -0.76 27.54 9.28
C PRO A 98 -2.12 26.86 9.51
N PHE A 99 -3.05 27.03 8.56
CA PHE A 99 -4.39 26.43 8.64
C PHE A 99 -4.33 24.91 8.46
N SER A 100 -4.92 24.17 9.40
CA SER A 100 -5.08 22.71 9.30
C SER A 100 -5.96 22.32 8.09
N PRO A 101 -5.62 21.24 7.35
CA PRO A 101 -4.45 20.39 7.52
C PRO A 101 -3.19 20.96 6.83
N TYR A 102 -2.06 20.91 7.55
CA TYR A 102 -0.74 21.19 7.02
C TYR A 102 -0.25 19.97 6.23
N ALA A 103 -0.29 20.07 4.90
CA ALA A 103 -0.10 18.97 3.96
C ALA A 103 0.78 19.40 2.78
N VAL A 104 1.35 18.43 2.04
CA VAL A 104 2.22 18.69 0.89
C VAL A 104 1.51 19.57 -0.13
N GLY A 105 2.21 20.59 -0.60
CA GLY A 105 1.71 21.55 -1.59
C GLY A 105 0.92 22.72 -1.03
N ALA A 106 0.60 22.75 0.27
CA ALA A 106 0.10 23.96 0.93
C ALA A 106 1.14 25.09 0.84
N VAL A 107 0.69 26.36 0.81
CA VAL A 107 1.59 27.54 0.76
C VAL A 107 2.57 27.53 1.93
N GLU A 108 2.10 27.08 3.08
CA GLU A 108 2.86 26.98 4.31
C GLU A 108 3.84 25.79 4.29
N TRP A 109 3.61 24.77 3.44
CA TRP A 109 4.50 23.64 3.19
C TRP A 109 5.67 24.06 2.31
N ASN A 110 6.51 24.94 2.84
CA ASN A 110 7.66 25.50 2.13
C ASN A 110 8.82 25.77 3.10
N SER A 111 9.94 25.05 2.92
CA SER A 111 11.17 25.23 3.71
C SER A 111 11.81 26.60 3.53
N ALA A 112 11.49 27.32 2.46
CA ALA A 112 11.92 28.69 2.22
C ALA A 112 11.06 29.74 2.95
N SER A 113 9.90 29.36 3.50
CA SER A 113 9.10 30.27 4.32
C SER A 113 9.82 30.57 5.64
N GLY A 114 9.80 31.84 6.07
CA GLY A 114 10.41 32.24 7.34
C GLY A 114 9.82 31.50 8.55
N TYR A 115 8.58 31.03 8.43
CA TYR A 115 7.88 30.23 9.43
C TYR A 115 8.59 28.89 9.70
N VAL A 116 8.91 28.11 8.66
CA VAL A 116 9.52 26.78 8.82
C VAL A 116 10.94 26.84 9.41
N LYS A 117 11.71 27.87 9.07
CA LYS A 117 13.08 28.06 9.61
C LYS A 117 13.12 28.42 11.09
N ASN A 118 12.11 29.13 11.59
CA ASN A 118 12.05 29.58 12.98
C ASN A 118 11.38 28.54 13.92
N LEU A 119 10.77 27.48 13.37
CA LEU A 119 10.06 26.44 14.15
C LEU A 119 11.00 25.42 14.82
N ASP A 120 12.24 25.33 14.36
CA ASP A 120 13.25 24.49 15.00
C ASP A 120 13.66 25.06 16.37
N ASP A 121 13.65 26.39 16.53
CA ASP A 121 14.05 27.10 17.76
C ASP A 121 12.87 27.57 18.64
N ALA A 122 11.64 27.55 18.13
CA ALA A 122 10.44 28.00 18.85
C ALA A 122 9.87 26.94 19.82
N GLN A 123 9.40 27.38 20.99
CA GLN A 123 8.73 26.54 21.99
C GLN A 123 7.29 27.03 22.24
N GLY A 124 6.32 26.11 22.28
CA GLY A 124 4.90 26.41 22.53
C GLY A 124 3.93 25.31 22.07
N HIS A 125 2.68 25.39 22.52
CA HIS A 125 1.62 24.41 22.19
C HIS A 125 1.26 24.40 20.69
N ASP A 126 1.30 25.56 20.02
CA ASP A 126 0.99 25.65 18.59
C ASP A 126 2.13 25.06 17.72
N VAL A 127 3.38 25.15 18.20
CA VAL A 127 4.55 24.54 17.56
C VAL A 127 4.49 23.02 17.65
N SER A 128 4.07 22.45 18.79
CA SER A 128 3.94 20.99 18.93
C SER A 128 2.80 20.43 18.07
N SER A 129 1.67 21.14 17.98
CA SER A 129 0.57 20.80 17.07
C SER A 129 1.04 20.73 15.61
N TRP A 130 1.79 21.73 15.16
CA TRP A 130 2.33 21.75 13.81
C TRP A 130 3.35 20.64 13.55
N LYS A 131 4.30 20.41 14.48
CA LYS A 131 5.26 19.30 14.41
C LYS A 131 4.54 17.96 14.26
N ASN A 132 3.48 17.74 15.03
CA ASN A 132 2.65 16.54 14.94
C ASN A 132 1.97 16.41 13.57
N SER A 133 1.53 17.51 12.96
CA SER A 133 0.98 17.50 11.59
C SER A 133 2.02 17.09 10.55
N VAL A 134 3.24 17.62 10.63
CA VAL A 134 4.35 17.22 9.74
C VAL A 134 4.66 15.74 9.88
N LEU A 135 4.77 15.26 11.13
CA LEU A 135 5.02 13.85 11.41
C LEU A 135 3.89 12.97 10.89
N ALA A 136 2.63 13.40 11.00
CA ALA A 136 1.49 12.65 10.46
C ALA A 136 1.53 12.52 8.93
N VAL A 137 1.99 13.55 8.22
CA VAL A 137 2.21 13.48 6.76
C VAL A 137 3.40 12.59 6.43
N TYR A 138 4.52 12.78 7.15
CA TYR A 138 5.73 11.96 7.01
C TYR A 138 5.42 10.47 7.16
N VAL A 139 4.76 10.06 8.24
CA VAL A 139 4.42 8.65 8.51
C VAL A 139 3.64 8.06 7.33
N ARG A 140 2.62 8.77 6.82
CA ARG A 140 1.81 8.28 5.70
C ARG A 140 2.64 8.11 4.42
N VAL A 141 3.38 9.15 4.03
CA VAL A 141 4.21 9.12 2.81
C VAL A 141 5.31 8.05 2.93
N TYR A 142 5.96 7.96 4.09
CA TYR A 142 7.04 7.03 4.37
C TYR A 142 6.57 5.58 4.43
N THR A 143 5.42 5.29 5.07
CA THR A 143 4.82 3.95 5.06
C THR A 143 4.52 3.49 3.64
N VAL A 144 3.89 4.33 2.83
CA VAL A 144 3.62 3.99 1.42
C VAL A 144 4.92 3.79 0.65
N ALA A 145 5.91 4.66 0.84
CA ALA A 145 7.22 4.53 0.21
C ALA A 145 7.88 3.19 0.55
N LYS A 146 7.86 2.79 1.82
CA LYS A 146 8.43 1.54 2.30
C LYS A 146 7.71 0.31 1.76
N VAL A 147 6.38 0.33 1.68
CA VAL A 147 5.60 -0.78 1.10
C VAL A 147 5.90 -0.93 -0.41
N VAL A 148 5.89 0.17 -1.16
CA VAL A 148 6.21 0.17 -2.60
C VAL A 148 7.67 -0.27 -2.82
N PHE A 149 8.62 0.26 -2.05
CA PHE A 149 10.01 -0.13 -2.11
C PHE A 149 10.21 -1.62 -1.82
N MET A 150 9.49 -2.17 -0.84
CA MET A 150 9.56 -3.60 -0.53
C MET A 150 9.00 -4.46 -1.65
N SER A 151 7.92 -4.01 -2.31
CA SER A 151 7.44 -4.67 -3.53
C SER A 151 8.52 -4.70 -4.62
N PHE A 152 9.29 -3.62 -4.77
CA PHE A 152 10.37 -3.57 -5.77
C PHE A 152 11.49 -4.55 -5.46
N ILE A 153 11.88 -4.68 -4.19
CA ILE A 153 12.84 -5.70 -3.77
C ILE A 153 12.34 -7.11 -4.14
N HIS A 154 11.09 -7.41 -3.79
CA HIS A 154 10.49 -8.73 -4.01
C HIS A 154 10.34 -9.09 -5.49
N TYR A 155 9.98 -8.14 -6.36
CA TYR A 155 9.89 -8.35 -7.81
C TYR A 155 11.23 -8.15 -8.54
N GLY A 156 12.28 -7.67 -7.86
CA GLY A 156 13.59 -7.40 -8.45
C GLY A 156 13.61 -6.17 -9.37
N ILE A 157 12.78 -5.17 -9.06
CA ILE A 157 12.68 -3.90 -9.79
C ILE A 157 13.82 -2.99 -9.38
N GLU A 158 14.34 -2.20 -10.32
CA GLU A 158 15.39 -1.22 -10.06
C GLU A 158 14.93 -0.19 -9.01
N LEU A 159 15.79 0.03 -8.01
CA LEU A 159 15.48 0.80 -6.82
C LEU A 159 15.78 2.31 -6.95
N ASP A 160 16.12 2.78 -8.16
CA ASP A 160 16.37 4.19 -8.46
C ASP A 160 17.42 4.84 -7.54
N GLY A 161 18.63 4.27 -7.48
CA GLY A 161 19.73 4.74 -6.61
C GLY A 161 20.41 6.04 -7.05
N PHE A 162 19.79 6.83 -7.92
CA PHE A 162 20.33 8.10 -8.41
C PHE A 162 19.79 9.29 -7.62
N ASN A 163 20.42 10.47 -7.75
CA ASN A 163 19.94 11.68 -7.05
C ASN A 163 18.50 12.04 -7.44
N GLY A 164 17.59 12.08 -6.44
CA GLY A 164 16.14 12.23 -6.65
C GLY A 164 15.39 10.95 -6.98
N GLY A 165 16.05 9.79 -7.03
CA GLY A 165 15.36 8.50 -7.14
C GLY A 165 14.77 8.05 -5.82
N LEU A 166 13.82 7.11 -5.87
CA LEU A 166 13.01 6.71 -4.71
C LEU A 166 13.85 6.23 -3.52
N MET A 167 14.85 5.37 -3.75
CA MET A 167 15.74 4.89 -2.67
C MET A 167 16.49 6.03 -1.98
N VAL A 168 16.97 7.02 -2.74
CA VAL A 168 17.71 8.16 -2.19
C VAL A 168 16.76 9.03 -1.36
N CYS A 169 15.58 9.34 -1.88
CA CYS A 169 14.58 10.11 -1.12
C CYS A 169 14.11 9.41 0.16
N ILE A 170 13.99 8.08 0.17
CA ILE A 170 13.70 7.30 1.39
C ILE A 170 14.82 7.47 2.41
N ARG A 171 16.08 7.40 1.99
CA ARG A 171 17.21 7.61 2.90
C ARG A 171 17.26 9.03 3.44
N ASP A 172 17.02 10.03 2.59
CA ASP A 172 17.07 11.44 2.98
C ASP A 172 16.04 11.75 4.08
N VAL A 173 14.82 11.19 4.00
CA VAL A 173 13.83 11.37 5.07
C VAL A 173 14.18 10.61 6.35
N GLU A 174 14.82 9.45 6.25
CA GLU A 174 15.31 8.68 7.41
C GLU A 174 16.45 9.42 8.13
N ASP A 175 17.34 10.07 7.38
CA ASP A 175 18.42 10.87 7.93
C ASP A 175 17.85 12.19 8.52
N ALA A 176 16.82 12.77 7.89
CA ALA A 176 16.14 13.97 8.39
C ALA A 176 15.39 13.72 9.72
N ILE A 177 14.66 12.62 9.85
CA ILE A 177 13.97 12.29 11.11
C ILE A 177 14.96 12.04 12.26
N ALA A 178 16.12 11.44 11.97
CA ALA A 178 17.18 11.25 12.95
C ALA A 178 17.81 12.58 13.43
N SER A 179 17.80 13.60 12.57
CA SER A 179 18.30 14.94 12.93
C SER A 179 17.39 15.71 13.88
N THR A 180 16.14 15.26 14.10
CA THR A 180 15.07 15.90 14.91
C THR A 180 14.65 17.31 14.47
N LYS A 181 15.24 17.84 13.39
CA LYS A 181 14.89 19.15 12.81
C LYS A 181 13.74 19.01 11.82
N ILE A 182 12.82 19.96 11.83
CA ILE A 182 11.60 19.89 11.02
C ILE A 182 11.79 20.50 9.64
N ALA A 183 12.55 21.59 9.52
CA ALA A 183 12.83 22.19 8.23
C ALA A 183 13.41 21.21 7.18
N PRO A 184 14.46 20.42 7.49
CA PRO A 184 14.96 19.41 6.55
C PRO A 184 13.95 18.27 6.33
N LEU A 185 13.16 17.89 7.34
CA LEU A 185 12.14 16.87 7.22
C LEU A 185 11.05 17.27 6.21
N VAL A 186 10.55 18.50 6.27
CA VAL A 186 9.53 19.04 5.33
C VAL A 186 10.01 18.97 3.88
N GLU A 187 11.26 19.39 3.63
CA GLU A 187 11.85 19.35 2.30
C GLU A 187 12.03 17.92 1.78
N CYS A 188 12.55 17.03 2.62
CA CYS A 188 12.77 15.62 2.24
C CYS A 188 11.45 14.90 1.99
N VAL A 189 10.41 15.16 2.80
CA VAL A 189 9.07 14.58 2.62
C VAL A 189 8.43 15.05 1.32
N GLU A 190 8.58 16.33 0.95
CA GLU A 190 8.07 16.83 -0.33
C GLU A 190 8.75 16.14 -1.51
N LYS A 191 10.08 15.99 -1.49
CA LYS A 191 10.82 15.26 -2.54
C LYS A 191 10.40 13.80 -2.62
N LEU A 192 10.28 13.12 -1.47
CA LEU A 192 9.83 11.74 -1.40
C LEU A 192 8.42 11.58 -1.95
N TYR A 193 7.48 12.47 -1.60
CA TYR A 193 6.11 12.44 -2.11
C TYR A 193 6.09 12.47 -3.65
N HIS A 194 6.76 13.44 -4.26
CA HIS A 194 6.75 13.59 -5.72
C HIS A 194 7.44 12.41 -6.44
N ALA A 195 8.60 11.96 -5.94
CA ALA A 195 9.32 10.82 -6.50
C ALA A 195 8.50 9.51 -6.39
N LEU A 196 7.91 9.27 -5.22
CA LEU A 196 7.05 8.12 -4.95
C LEU A 196 5.79 8.14 -5.82
N TYR A 197 5.09 9.28 -5.89
CA TYR A 197 3.87 9.40 -6.67
C TYR A 197 4.14 9.15 -8.16
N ALA A 198 5.20 9.77 -8.69
CA ALA A 198 5.65 9.56 -10.07
C ALA A 198 5.90 8.08 -10.35
N ARG A 199 6.68 7.41 -9.47
CA ARG A 199 7.04 6.01 -9.62
C ARG A 199 5.84 5.08 -9.49
N LEU A 200 5.01 5.28 -8.47
CA LEU A 200 3.81 4.47 -8.21
C LEU A 200 2.81 4.52 -9.38
N VAL A 201 2.59 5.69 -9.98
CA VAL A 201 1.72 5.82 -11.16
C VAL A 201 2.29 5.06 -12.36
N MET A 202 3.60 5.12 -12.58
CA MET A 202 4.24 4.34 -13.65
C MET A 202 4.05 2.83 -13.43
N GLU A 203 4.23 2.35 -12.20
CA GLU A 203 4.07 0.94 -11.87
C GLU A 203 2.62 0.47 -11.92
N LEU A 204 1.65 1.32 -11.55
CA LEU A 204 0.23 1.00 -11.72
C LEU A 204 -0.11 0.66 -13.17
N VAL A 205 0.38 1.44 -14.12
CA VAL A 205 0.15 1.19 -15.56
C VAL A 205 0.77 -0.14 -15.98
N VAL A 206 2.00 -0.39 -15.53
CA VAL A 206 2.78 -1.56 -15.91
C VAL A 206 2.17 -2.85 -15.34
N VAL A 207 1.76 -2.81 -14.07
CA VAL A 207 1.08 -3.94 -13.41
C VAL A 207 -0.29 -4.19 -14.04
N ASP A 208 -1.04 -3.14 -14.39
CA ASP A 208 -2.33 -3.27 -15.08
C ASP A 208 -2.18 -3.98 -16.44
N LEU A 209 -1.15 -3.61 -17.23
CA LEU A 209 -0.83 -4.28 -18.48
C LEU A 209 -0.52 -5.77 -18.26
N CYS A 210 0.25 -6.09 -17.23
CA CYS A 210 0.54 -7.48 -16.84
C CYS A 210 -0.73 -8.23 -16.43
N SER A 211 -1.63 -7.59 -15.69
CA SER A 211 -2.90 -8.18 -15.24
C SER A 211 -3.87 -8.52 -16.36
N CYS A 212 -3.72 -7.90 -17.53
CA CYS A 212 -4.52 -8.22 -18.71
C CYS A 212 -4.19 -9.62 -19.25
N PHE A 213 -3.00 -10.14 -18.98
CA PHE A 213 -2.55 -11.44 -19.48
C PHE A 213 -2.95 -12.56 -18.52
N LYS A 214 -3.82 -13.46 -18.97
CA LYS A 214 -4.27 -14.62 -18.18
C LYS A 214 -3.45 -15.85 -18.53
N ILE A 215 -2.65 -16.31 -17.58
CA ILE A 215 -1.92 -17.58 -17.69
C ILE A 215 -2.76 -18.66 -17.00
N GLU A 216 -3.31 -19.61 -17.78
CA GLU A 216 -4.03 -20.78 -17.24
C GLU A 216 -3.05 -21.85 -16.70
N VAL A 217 -2.09 -21.45 -15.89
CA VAL A 217 -1.20 -22.38 -15.19
C VAL A 217 -1.58 -22.38 -13.73
N SER A 218 -2.11 -23.52 -13.26
CA SER A 218 -2.34 -23.75 -11.83
C SER A 218 -1.03 -23.47 -11.08
N ARG A 219 -1.05 -22.47 -10.20
CA ARG A 219 0.09 -22.15 -9.32
C ARG A 219 0.42 -23.41 -8.53
N VAL A 220 1.56 -24.05 -8.82
CA VAL A 220 2.07 -25.16 -8.01
C VAL A 220 2.54 -24.54 -6.70
N SER A 221 1.63 -24.40 -5.73
CA SER A 221 1.98 -23.85 -4.42
C SER A 221 2.96 -24.83 -3.77
N SER A 222 4.23 -24.45 -3.62
CA SER A 222 5.09 -25.17 -2.69
C SER A 222 4.46 -25.01 -1.30
N HIS A 223 4.10 -26.11 -0.65
CA HIS A 223 3.16 -26.12 0.48
C HIS A 223 3.51 -25.20 1.68
N ASN A 224 4.68 -24.57 1.75
CA ASN A 224 5.10 -23.80 2.92
C ASN A 224 5.82 -22.45 2.64
N ASN A 225 5.90 -21.98 1.39
CA ASN A 225 6.63 -20.74 1.08
C ASN A 225 5.70 -19.57 0.73
N PHE A 226 6.17 -18.36 1.05
CA PHE A 226 5.54 -17.12 0.61
C PHE A 226 5.58 -16.99 -0.92
N MET A 227 4.45 -16.61 -1.51
CA MET A 227 4.26 -16.42 -2.95
C MET A 227 3.95 -14.95 -3.22
N LEU A 228 4.41 -14.44 -4.36
CA LEU A 228 4.06 -13.09 -4.79
C LEU A 228 2.60 -13.01 -5.27
N PRO A 229 1.94 -11.87 -5.04
CA PRO A 229 0.55 -11.68 -5.42
C PRO A 229 0.38 -11.71 -6.95
N GLU A 230 -0.82 -12.06 -7.43
CA GLU A 230 -1.12 -11.88 -8.86
C GLU A 230 -1.05 -10.40 -9.26
N PRO A 231 -0.73 -10.09 -10.52
CA PRO A 231 -0.68 -8.70 -10.99
C PRO A 231 -1.96 -7.92 -10.67
N ARG A 232 -3.14 -8.54 -10.78
CA ARG A 232 -4.41 -7.89 -10.42
C ARG A 232 -4.49 -7.52 -8.93
N HIS A 233 -4.04 -8.41 -8.05
CA HIS A 233 -4.00 -8.13 -6.60
C HIS A 233 -2.95 -7.07 -6.27
N LEU A 234 -1.77 -7.13 -6.90
CA LEU A 234 -0.73 -6.11 -6.76
C LEU A 234 -1.21 -4.73 -7.24
N TYR A 235 -1.97 -4.67 -8.33
CA TYR A 235 -2.58 -3.44 -8.81
C TYR A 235 -3.48 -2.81 -7.73
N ASN A 236 -4.30 -3.61 -7.05
CA ASN A 236 -5.15 -3.14 -5.97
C ASN A 236 -4.34 -2.63 -4.77
N ILE A 237 -3.22 -3.29 -4.43
CA ILE A 237 -2.28 -2.82 -3.39
C ILE A 237 -1.71 -1.45 -3.77
N PHE A 238 -1.22 -1.29 -5.00
CA PHE A 238 -0.68 -0.02 -5.47
C PHE A 238 -1.74 1.08 -5.58
N LEU A 239 -2.98 0.70 -5.91
CA LEU A 239 -4.09 1.64 -5.96
C LEU A 239 -4.45 2.15 -4.55
N ALA A 240 -4.48 1.26 -3.54
CA ALA A 240 -4.66 1.64 -2.15
C ALA A 240 -3.52 2.57 -1.66
N CYS A 241 -2.26 2.26 -2.03
CA CYS A 241 -1.12 3.14 -1.78
C CYS A 241 -1.32 4.53 -2.40
N LYS A 242 -1.81 4.60 -3.64
CA LYS A 242 -2.08 5.88 -4.33
C LYS A 242 -3.19 6.66 -3.63
N GLN A 243 -4.26 5.99 -3.21
CA GLN A 243 -5.37 6.62 -2.49
C GLN A 243 -4.92 7.27 -1.17
N VAL A 244 -3.97 6.66 -0.46
CA VAL A 244 -3.35 7.29 0.73
C VAL A 244 -2.65 8.59 0.35
N LEU A 245 -1.88 8.61 -0.76
CA LEU A 245 -1.17 9.80 -1.23
C LEU A 245 -2.10 10.88 -1.81
N ASP A 246 -3.25 10.49 -2.34
CA ASP A 246 -4.28 11.41 -2.86
C ASP A 246 -5.12 12.04 -1.73
N SER A 247 -5.02 11.54 -0.50
CA SER A 247 -5.77 12.08 0.64
C SER A 247 -5.44 13.56 0.86
N SER A 248 -6.45 14.39 1.10
CA SER A 248 -6.30 15.82 1.42
C SER A 248 -5.47 16.07 2.69
N THR A 249 -5.36 15.05 3.56
CA THR A 249 -4.51 15.08 4.75
C THR A 249 -3.02 14.86 4.45
N VAL A 250 -2.69 14.39 3.24
CA VAL A 250 -1.31 14.15 2.78
C VAL A 250 -0.90 15.20 1.76
N CYS A 251 -1.74 15.48 0.77
CA CYS A 251 -1.50 16.50 -0.24
C CYS A 251 -2.74 17.38 -0.42
N ARG A 252 -2.56 18.70 -0.26
CA ARG A 252 -3.65 19.67 -0.43
C ARG A 252 -3.71 20.24 -1.85
N PHE A 253 -2.55 20.55 -2.42
CA PHE A 253 -2.43 21.05 -3.79
C PHE A 253 -1.42 20.22 -4.56
N PHE A 254 -1.93 19.44 -5.50
CA PHE A 254 -1.10 18.55 -6.30
C PHE A 254 -0.31 19.32 -7.36
N LYS A 255 1.02 19.32 -7.25
CA LYS A 255 1.91 20.00 -8.20
C LYS A 255 2.30 19.06 -9.35
N LYS A 256 1.53 19.10 -10.44
CA LYS A 256 1.68 18.23 -11.62
C LYS A 256 3.08 18.28 -12.23
N ASP A 257 3.68 19.46 -12.34
CA ASP A 257 4.97 19.66 -13.04
C ASP A 257 6.13 18.90 -12.39
N PHE A 258 6.18 18.85 -11.06
CA PHE A 258 7.21 18.10 -10.34
C PHE A 258 7.11 16.61 -10.62
N VAL A 259 5.90 16.06 -10.56
CA VAL A 259 5.64 14.64 -10.85
C VAL A 259 6.03 14.30 -12.28
N GLN A 260 5.70 15.16 -13.25
CA GLN A 260 6.07 14.96 -14.65
C GLN A 260 7.59 14.97 -14.86
N ASN A 261 8.33 15.85 -14.17
CA ASN A 261 9.79 15.89 -14.24
C ASN A 261 10.43 14.59 -13.70
N TYR A 262 9.92 14.06 -12.60
CA TYR A 262 10.36 12.76 -12.08
C TYR A 262 10.04 11.63 -13.07
N GLN A 263 8.83 11.59 -13.61
CA GLN A 263 8.43 10.58 -14.61
C GLN A 263 9.32 10.64 -15.86
N ALA A 264 9.56 11.82 -16.42
CA ALA A 264 10.45 11.99 -17.58
C ALA A 264 11.85 11.44 -17.30
N THR A 265 12.38 11.68 -16.10
CA THR A 265 13.69 11.17 -15.68
C THR A 265 13.72 9.64 -15.58
N PHE A 266 12.70 9.02 -14.97
CA PHE A 266 12.58 7.56 -14.89
C PHE A 266 12.46 6.92 -16.28
N ILE A 267 11.61 7.49 -17.15
CA ILE A 267 11.40 7.01 -18.51
C ILE A 267 12.68 7.11 -19.34
N HIS A 268 13.36 8.26 -19.30
CA HIS A 268 14.61 8.47 -20.03
C HIS A 268 15.67 7.42 -19.64
N ARG A 269 15.80 7.12 -18.34
CA ARG A 269 16.70 6.08 -17.86
C ARG A 269 16.31 4.69 -18.34
N ALA A 270 15.04 4.33 -18.25
CA ALA A 270 14.53 3.04 -18.72
C ALA A 270 14.76 2.85 -20.23
N VAL A 271 14.52 3.90 -21.03
CA VAL A 271 14.81 3.90 -22.48
C VAL A 271 16.30 3.70 -22.76
N THR A 272 17.16 4.47 -22.08
CA THR A 272 18.62 4.39 -22.25
C THR A 272 19.15 2.98 -21.94
N LYS A 273 18.65 2.38 -20.86
CA LYS A 273 19.02 1.02 -20.45
C LYS A 273 18.50 -0.05 -21.42
N LEU A 274 17.32 0.14 -21.99
CA LEU A 274 16.77 -0.84 -22.93
C LEU A 274 17.47 -0.77 -24.30
N ASN A 275 17.89 0.42 -24.73
CA ASN A 275 18.61 0.60 -25.99
C ASN A 275 19.98 -0.10 -26.01
N SER A 276 20.56 -0.41 -24.84
CA SER A 276 21.83 -1.17 -24.75
C SER A 276 21.63 -2.69 -24.77
N MET A 277 20.40 -3.20 -24.82
CA MET A 277 20.09 -4.63 -24.76
C MET A 277 19.26 -5.09 -25.98
N PRO A 278 19.51 -6.30 -26.51
CA PRO A 278 18.70 -6.84 -27.61
C PRO A 278 17.27 -7.13 -27.15
N PHE A 279 16.29 -6.57 -27.87
CA PHE A 279 14.87 -6.79 -27.60
C PHE A 279 14.33 -7.92 -28.48
N VAL A 280 13.88 -9.01 -27.84
CA VAL A 280 13.39 -10.23 -28.53
C VAL A 280 11.88 -10.33 -28.35
N MET A 281 11.11 -10.46 -29.43
CA MET A 281 9.64 -10.60 -29.35
C MET A 281 9.17 -12.04 -29.10
N ASP A 282 10.05 -13.02 -29.28
CA ASP A 282 9.73 -14.44 -29.12
C ASP A 282 9.94 -14.86 -27.68
N ASP A 283 8.89 -14.73 -26.87
CA ASP A 283 8.85 -15.24 -25.51
C ASP A 283 8.07 -16.57 -25.43
N LEU A 284 8.42 -17.42 -24.46
CA LEU A 284 7.91 -18.80 -24.35
C LEU A 284 6.40 -18.88 -24.15
N ILE A 285 5.80 -17.85 -23.55
CA ILE A 285 4.39 -17.81 -23.17
C ILE A 285 3.56 -16.86 -24.04
N GLY A 286 4.19 -16.12 -24.96
CA GLY A 286 3.54 -15.19 -25.88
C GLY A 286 3.11 -13.85 -25.26
N TYR A 287 3.59 -13.52 -24.07
CA TYR A 287 3.28 -12.29 -23.34
C TYR A 287 3.67 -11.04 -24.12
N ARG A 288 4.85 -11.00 -24.73
CA ARG A 288 5.35 -9.77 -25.38
C ARG A 288 4.52 -9.40 -26.60
N ARG A 289 4.11 -10.40 -27.38
CA ARG A 289 3.21 -10.22 -28.54
C ARG A 289 1.82 -9.81 -28.09
N PHE A 290 1.29 -10.43 -27.03
CA PHE A 290 0.02 -10.06 -26.44
C PHE A 290 0.01 -8.61 -25.96
N ALA A 291 1.03 -8.22 -25.18
CA ALA A 291 1.14 -6.87 -24.62
C ALA A 291 1.26 -5.81 -25.73
N LEU A 292 2.05 -6.08 -26.79
CA LEU A 292 2.13 -5.19 -27.94
C LEU A 292 0.76 -5.01 -28.62
N GLY A 293 0.00 -6.10 -28.81
CA GLY A 293 -1.35 -6.05 -29.38
C GLY A 293 -2.34 -5.21 -28.55
N ILE A 294 -2.20 -5.19 -27.22
CA ILE A 294 -3.00 -4.32 -26.35
C ILE A 294 -2.57 -2.86 -26.46
N ILE A 295 -1.26 -2.59 -26.44
CA ILE A 295 -0.71 -1.23 -26.48
C ILE A 295 -1.02 -0.55 -27.81
N ASP A 296 -0.91 -1.27 -28.92
CA ASP A 296 -1.12 -0.72 -30.26
C ASP A 296 -2.61 -0.57 -30.62
N ASN A 297 -3.50 -1.27 -29.90
CA ASN A 297 -4.94 -1.17 -30.10
C ASN A 297 -5.54 0.01 -29.30
N PRO A 298 -5.98 1.11 -29.95
CA PRO A 298 -6.56 2.27 -29.25
C PRO A 298 -7.88 1.95 -28.55
N ASP A 299 -8.61 0.95 -29.02
CA ASP A 299 -9.89 0.51 -28.43
C ASP A 299 -9.70 -0.46 -27.26
N SER A 300 -8.46 -0.84 -26.93
CA SER A 300 -8.23 -1.71 -25.78
C SER A 300 -8.62 -0.98 -24.47
N PRO A 301 -9.23 -1.67 -23.50
CA PRO A 301 -9.57 -1.05 -22.21
C PRO A 301 -8.36 -0.43 -21.50
N PHE A 302 -7.19 -1.05 -21.68
CA PHE A 302 -5.92 -0.53 -21.19
C PHE A 302 -5.56 0.82 -21.83
N ARG A 303 -5.65 0.94 -23.16
CA ARG A 303 -5.33 2.19 -23.85
C ARG A 303 -6.35 3.28 -23.56
N GLN A 304 -7.64 2.95 -23.51
CA GLN A 304 -8.68 3.90 -23.12
C GLN A 304 -8.43 4.47 -21.71
N ARG A 305 -7.92 3.66 -20.79
CA ARG A 305 -7.60 4.07 -19.41
C ARG A 305 -6.34 4.93 -19.31
N TRP A 306 -5.30 4.63 -20.08
CA TRP A 306 -3.96 5.20 -19.86
C TRP A 306 -3.42 6.10 -20.98
N ALA A 307 -4.12 6.25 -22.12
CA ALA A 307 -3.71 7.09 -23.24
C ALA A 307 -4.42 8.46 -23.30
N GLY A 308 -5.23 8.80 -22.30
CA GLY A 308 -5.98 10.06 -22.25
C GLY A 308 -5.09 11.29 -22.07
N SER A 309 -5.36 12.37 -22.82
CA SER A 309 -4.62 13.64 -22.77
C SER A 309 -4.69 14.37 -21.42
N GLY A 310 -5.64 14.01 -20.55
CA GLY A 310 -5.79 14.56 -19.19
C GLY A 310 -4.88 13.92 -18.14
N LEU A 311 -4.21 12.81 -18.46
CA LEU A 311 -3.42 12.07 -17.48
C LEU A 311 -2.09 12.79 -17.18
N ILE A 312 -1.65 12.68 -15.92
CA ILE A 312 -0.33 13.15 -15.50
C ILE A 312 0.76 12.27 -16.11
N TYR A 313 0.45 10.97 -16.21
CA TYR A 313 1.31 9.95 -16.78
C TYR A 313 1.52 10.15 -18.28
N HIS A 314 2.78 10.09 -18.71
CA HIS A 314 3.14 10.03 -20.11
C HIS A 314 3.58 8.62 -20.44
N MET A 315 2.84 7.96 -21.32
CA MET A 315 3.07 6.56 -21.64
C MET A 315 4.46 6.37 -22.29
N PRO A 316 5.34 5.54 -21.70
CA PRO A 316 6.64 5.21 -22.28
C PRO A 316 6.51 4.51 -23.63
N PRO A 317 7.60 4.42 -24.40
CA PRO A 317 7.64 3.62 -25.62
C PRO A 317 7.19 2.16 -25.35
N PRO A 318 6.45 1.53 -26.28
CA PRO A 318 5.88 0.18 -26.07
C PRO A 318 6.89 -0.86 -25.58
N ARG A 319 8.12 -0.84 -26.11
CA ARG A 319 9.18 -1.78 -25.69
C ARG A 319 9.54 -1.66 -24.21
N VAL A 320 9.58 -0.43 -23.68
CA VAL A 320 9.87 -0.19 -22.26
C VAL A 320 8.74 -0.74 -21.41
N LEU A 321 7.49 -0.47 -21.79
CA LEU A 321 6.31 -0.99 -21.09
C LEU A 321 6.31 -2.52 -21.03
N ILE A 322 6.52 -3.19 -22.17
CA ILE A 322 6.47 -4.65 -22.28
C ILE A 322 7.54 -5.31 -21.40
N VAL A 323 8.79 -4.83 -21.48
CA VAL A 323 9.89 -5.41 -20.68
C VAL A 323 9.67 -5.18 -19.19
N HIS A 324 9.17 -4.01 -18.83
CA HIS A 324 8.95 -3.66 -17.43
C HIS A 324 7.75 -4.42 -16.84
N SER A 325 6.69 -4.64 -17.62
CA SER A 325 5.48 -5.35 -17.18
C SER A 325 5.68 -6.85 -17.05
N GLU A 326 6.60 -7.42 -17.82
CA GLU A 326 6.99 -8.82 -17.74
C GLU A 326 7.58 -9.21 -16.37
N ILE A 327 8.23 -8.28 -15.67
CA ILE A 327 8.81 -8.52 -14.33
C ILE A 327 7.74 -9.02 -13.34
N TYR A 328 6.52 -8.50 -13.46
CA TYR A 328 5.39 -8.80 -12.58
C TYR A 328 4.74 -10.17 -12.82
N MET A 329 5.17 -10.92 -13.84
CA MET A 329 4.75 -12.32 -14.02
C MET A 329 5.43 -13.28 -13.02
N SER A 330 6.38 -12.78 -12.21
CA SER A 330 7.07 -13.57 -11.19
C SER A 330 6.12 -13.92 -10.04
N PHE A 331 6.02 -15.21 -9.70
CA PHE A 331 5.25 -15.69 -8.54
C PHE A 331 6.11 -16.04 -7.31
N THR A 332 7.43 -16.08 -7.47
CA THR A 332 8.40 -16.22 -6.36
C THR A 332 9.23 -14.95 -6.18
N PRO A 333 9.59 -14.58 -4.93
CA PRO A 333 10.49 -13.47 -4.67
C PRO A 333 11.81 -13.60 -5.44
N ARG A 334 12.25 -12.52 -6.07
CA ARG A 334 13.58 -12.41 -6.69
C ARG A 334 14.63 -12.19 -5.60
N GLN A 335 15.82 -12.76 -5.80
CA GLN A 335 16.92 -12.66 -4.84
C GLN A 335 17.81 -11.43 -5.07
N THR A 336 17.58 -10.67 -6.14
CA THR A 336 18.44 -9.56 -6.61
C THR A 336 18.82 -8.58 -5.52
N TYR A 337 17.88 -8.22 -4.63
CA TYR A 337 18.08 -7.22 -3.59
C TYR A 337 17.81 -7.75 -2.18
N GLN A 338 17.80 -9.08 -1.99
CA GLN A 338 17.45 -9.69 -0.68
C GLN A 338 18.44 -9.29 0.43
N PHE A 339 19.69 -8.98 0.08
CA PHE A 339 20.71 -8.51 1.02
C PHE A 339 20.38 -7.15 1.66
N MET A 340 19.46 -6.38 1.09
CA MET A 340 19.01 -5.09 1.64
C MET A 340 18.01 -5.26 2.79
N ILE A 341 17.48 -6.47 3.00
CA ILE A 341 16.57 -6.77 4.09
C ILE A 341 17.39 -7.31 5.28
N PRO A 342 17.46 -6.58 6.40
CA PRO A 342 18.13 -7.06 7.60
C PRO A 342 17.56 -8.40 8.04
N GLN A 343 18.45 -9.34 8.40
CA GLN A 343 18.03 -10.61 8.96
C GLN A 343 17.78 -10.43 10.46
N GLN A 344 16.52 -10.59 10.87
CA GLN A 344 16.15 -10.59 12.28
C GLN A 344 15.94 -12.03 12.74
N PRO A 345 16.68 -12.52 13.77
CA PRO A 345 16.41 -13.82 14.33
C PRO A 345 15.03 -13.80 15.00
N LEU A 346 14.11 -14.63 14.53
CA LEU A 346 12.78 -14.77 15.08
C LEU A 346 12.75 -15.94 16.08
N PRO A 347 11.98 -15.84 17.17
CA PRO A 347 11.96 -16.82 18.26
C PRO A 347 11.17 -18.09 17.90
N PHE A 348 11.44 -18.69 16.74
CA PHE A 348 10.77 -19.91 16.32
C PHE A 348 11.25 -21.13 17.08
N ILE A 349 10.29 -21.94 17.54
CA ILE A 349 10.58 -23.24 18.15
C ILE A 349 10.99 -24.22 17.05
N GLN A 350 12.19 -24.77 17.20
CA GLN A 350 12.66 -25.83 16.32
C GLN A 350 12.01 -27.15 16.74
N ARG A 351 11.15 -27.72 15.88
CA ARG A 351 10.36 -28.93 16.18
C ARG A 351 11.21 -30.11 16.67
N HIS A 352 12.46 -30.22 16.22
CA HIS A 352 13.37 -31.32 16.58
C HIS A 352 14.00 -31.18 17.99
N ASN A 353 13.95 -29.98 18.58
CA ASN A 353 14.51 -29.70 19.91
C ASN A 353 13.43 -29.53 20.99
N ALA A 354 12.15 -29.60 20.61
CA ALA A 354 11.03 -29.44 21.53
C ALA A 354 10.72 -30.76 22.25
N ASP A 355 10.30 -30.67 23.51
CA ASP A 355 9.84 -31.82 24.30
C ASP A 355 8.70 -32.56 23.55
N PRO A 356 8.86 -33.87 23.27
CA PRO A 356 7.85 -34.66 22.56
C PRO A 356 6.48 -34.64 23.24
N THR A 357 6.42 -34.63 24.58
CA THR A 357 5.14 -34.66 25.30
C THR A 357 4.40 -33.33 25.18
N PHE A 358 5.11 -32.21 25.32
CA PHE A 358 4.60 -30.89 25.02
C PHE A 358 4.09 -30.77 23.57
N MET A 359 4.83 -31.30 22.60
CA MET A 359 4.46 -31.24 21.18
C MET A 359 3.19 -32.01 20.87
N GLU A 360 3.00 -33.20 21.47
CA GLU A 360 1.79 -34.01 21.26
C GLU A 360 0.56 -33.36 21.89
N ASN A 361 0.71 -32.78 23.09
CA ASN A 361 -0.36 -32.01 23.73
C ASN A 361 -0.74 -30.77 22.90
N ALA A 362 0.26 -30.04 22.39
CA ALA A 362 0.04 -28.91 21.52
C ALA A 362 -0.68 -29.31 20.22
N ARG A 363 -0.27 -30.43 19.61
CA ARG A 363 -0.92 -30.99 18.42
C ARG A 363 -2.38 -31.33 18.67
N THR A 364 -2.67 -32.03 19.76
CA THR A 364 -4.05 -32.36 20.16
C THR A 364 -4.90 -31.10 20.33
N SER A 365 -4.35 -30.06 20.96
CA SER A 365 -5.02 -28.77 21.12
C SER A 365 -5.29 -28.09 19.77
N ASP A 366 -4.31 -28.08 18.86
CA ASP A 366 -4.45 -27.49 17.53
C ASP A 366 -5.55 -28.18 16.70
N HIS A 367 -5.63 -29.52 16.75
CA HIS A 367 -6.68 -30.29 16.08
C HIS A 367 -8.06 -29.98 16.67
N ARG A 368 -8.18 -29.87 18.00
CA ARG A 368 -9.44 -29.47 18.66
C ARG A 368 -9.88 -28.07 18.26
N GLN A 369 -8.95 -27.11 18.20
CA GLN A 369 -9.24 -25.74 17.78
C GLN A 369 -9.67 -25.68 16.31
N ALA A 370 -9.01 -26.44 15.43
CA ALA A 370 -9.40 -26.53 14.03
C ALA A 370 -10.80 -27.14 13.86
N ALA A 371 -11.10 -28.22 14.59
CA ALA A 371 -12.43 -28.82 14.60
C ALA A 371 -13.50 -27.84 15.11
N LEU A 372 -13.23 -27.10 16.18
CA LEU A 372 -14.14 -26.07 16.69
C LEU A 372 -14.36 -24.96 15.66
N ALA A 373 -13.29 -24.45 15.05
CA ALA A 373 -13.38 -23.42 14.01
C ALA A 373 -14.23 -23.89 12.83
N MET A 374 -14.07 -25.15 12.39
CA MET A 374 -14.89 -25.75 11.34
C MET A 374 -16.38 -25.83 11.73
N LEU A 375 -16.68 -26.22 12.97
CA LEU A 375 -18.07 -26.27 13.47
C LEU A 375 -18.71 -24.89 13.56
N GLU A 376 -17.93 -23.85 13.88
CA GLU A 376 -18.39 -22.45 13.94
C GLU A 376 -18.36 -21.74 12.58
N GLY A 377 -17.89 -22.39 11.52
CA GLY A 377 -17.73 -21.76 10.20
C GLY A 377 -16.67 -20.67 10.14
N LYS A 378 -15.70 -20.68 11.06
CA LYS A 378 -14.58 -19.73 11.15
C LYS A 378 -13.27 -20.37 10.67
N THR A 379 -12.24 -19.56 10.46
CA THR A 379 -10.88 -20.09 10.33
C THR A 379 -10.25 -20.28 11.72
N VAL A 380 -9.30 -21.21 11.84
CA VAL A 380 -8.56 -21.44 13.10
C VAL A 380 -7.80 -20.18 13.54
N GLY A 381 -7.41 -19.33 12.59
CA GLY A 381 -6.75 -18.07 12.88
C GLY A 381 -7.70 -17.06 13.52
N ASP A 382 -8.93 -16.92 13.02
CA ASP A 382 -9.95 -16.04 13.65
C ASP A 382 -10.24 -16.46 15.09
N LEU A 383 -10.45 -17.77 15.31
CA LEU A 383 -10.69 -18.32 16.65
C LEU A 383 -9.53 -18.00 17.62
N ARG A 384 -8.27 -18.06 17.15
CA ARG A 384 -7.11 -17.72 17.98
C ARG A 384 -6.98 -16.22 18.26
N ASN A 385 -7.48 -15.36 17.37
CA ASN A 385 -7.48 -13.90 17.55
C ASN A 385 -8.50 -13.42 18.59
N GLU A 386 -9.38 -14.29 19.09
CA GLU A 386 -10.22 -14.00 20.27
C GLU A 386 -9.40 -13.99 21.58
N GLY A 387 -8.17 -14.52 21.55
CA GLY A 387 -7.24 -14.54 22.67
C GLY A 387 -6.38 -13.28 22.84
N THR A 388 -5.35 -13.36 23.68
CA THR A 388 -4.41 -12.25 23.92
C THR A 388 -3.26 -12.25 22.91
N ILE A 389 -2.61 -11.09 22.74
CA ILE A 389 -1.42 -10.95 21.87
C ILE A 389 -0.31 -11.92 22.28
N GLN A 390 -0.11 -12.17 23.58
CA GLN A 390 0.87 -13.15 24.07
C GLN A 390 0.55 -14.57 23.59
N GLN A 391 -0.73 -14.95 23.58
CA GLN A 391 -1.14 -16.25 23.06
C GLN A 391 -0.87 -16.35 21.55
N LEU A 392 -1.16 -15.29 20.79
CA LEU A 392 -0.86 -15.22 19.36
C LEU A 392 0.64 -15.39 19.09
N ILE A 393 1.50 -14.76 19.89
CA ILE A 393 2.95 -14.93 19.81
C ILE A 393 3.34 -16.39 20.03
N GLU A 394 2.79 -17.08 21.04
CA GLU A 394 3.09 -18.49 21.30
C GLU A 394 2.63 -19.43 20.16
N TYR A 395 1.53 -19.12 19.48
CA TYR A 395 1.14 -19.82 18.25
C TYR A 395 2.12 -19.55 17.11
N ALA A 396 2.47 -18.28 16.88
CA ALA A 396 3.40 -17.88 15.83
C ALA A 396 4.81 -18.48 16.05
N LYS A 397 5.28 -18.60 17.31
CA LYS A 397 6.56 -19.25 17.65
C LYS A 397 6.60 -20.70 17.19
N ARG A 398 5.47 -21.39 17.27
CA ARG A 398 5.27 -22.77 16.78
C ARG A 398 4.90 -22.84 15.29
N ARG A 399 4.93 -21.70 14.59
CA ARG A 399 4.54 -21.51 13.18
C ARG A 399 3.10 -21.95 12.89
N LYS A 400 2.21 -21.74 13.86
CA LYS A 400 0.77 -22.00 13.74
C LYS A 400 0.05 -20.77 13.19
N CYS A 401 -1.04 -21.00 12.48
CA CYS A 401 -1.81 -19.94 11.83
C CYS A 401 -2.47 -19.03 12.87
N VAL A 402 -2.26 -17.73 12.74
CA VAL A 402 -2.92 -16.66 13.50
C VAL A 402 -3.49 -15.58 12.56
N CYS A 403 -3.57 -15.90 11.27
CA CYS A 403 -4.06 -14.97 10.26
C CYS A 403 -5.57 -14.78 10.40
N GLN A 404 -6.07 -13.61 10.04
CA GLN A 404 -7.51 -13.40 9.87
C GLN A 404 -8.04 -14.22 8.69
N SER A 405 -9.36 -14.46 8.65
CA SER A 405 -10.12 -15.06 7.54
C SER A 405 -9.83 -14.45 6.18
N SER A 406 -9.35 -13.20 6.17
CA SER A 406 -8.99 -12.50 4.94
C SER A 406 -7.72 -13.02 4.27
N CYS A 407 -6.90 -13.79 4.99
CA CYS A 407 -5.67 -14.35 4.50
C CYS A 407 -5.90 -15.64 3.70
N SER A 408 -5.16 -15.79 2.60
CA SER A 408 -5.21 -16.93 1.70
C SER A 408 -4.88 -18.26 2.37
N CYS A 409 -4.07 -18.27 3.43
CA CYS A 409 -3.76 -19.51 4.15
C CYS A 409 -4.85 -19.94 5.15
N GLY A 410 -5.86 -19.10 5.42
CA GLY A 410 -6.80 -19.31 6.52
C GLY A 410 -7.54 -20.65 6.44
N GLN A 411 -8.07 -20.98 5.26
CA GLN A 411 -8.80 -22.24 5.03
C GLN A 411 -7.88 -23.46 5.09
N ASP A 412 -6.79 -23.46 4.34
CA ASP A 412 -5.85 -24.57 4.33
C ASP A 412 -5.27 -24.87 5.72
N CYS A 413 -4.91 -23.82 6.49
CA CYS A 413 -4.41 -24.00 7.86
C CYS A 413 -5.48 -24.48 8.84
N THR A 414 -6.76 -24.30 8.51
CA THR A 414 -7.88 -24.84 9.30
C THR A 414 -8.12 -26.31 8.95
N GLN A 415 -8.01 -26.68 7.67
CA GLN A 415 -8.15 -28.07 7.22
C GLN A 415 -6.94 -28.94 7.58
N GLU A 416 -5.74 -28.36 7.62
CA GLU A 416 -4.49 -29.04 7.94
C GLU A 416 -3.79 -28.38 9.15
N PRO A 417 -4.25 -28.63 10.40
CA PRO A 417 -3.70 -27.98 11.60
C PRO A 417 -2.23 -28.31 11.90
N ASP A 418 -1.69 -29.37 11.29
CA ASP A 418 -0.28 -29.77 11.40
C ASP A 418 0.65 -28.98 10.46
N ARG A 419 0.09 -28.34 9.42
CA ARG A 419 0.80 -27.54 8.44
C ARG A 419 1.51 -26.37 9.12
N LEU A 420 2.69 -26.02 8.60
CA LEU A 420 3.38 -24.80 8.97
C LEU A 420 2.73 -23.63 8.23
N CYS A 421 2.26 -22.63 8.97
CA CYS A 421 1.64 -21.47 8.34
C CYS A 421 2.70 -20.70 7.52
N PRO A 422 2.49 -20.46 6.21
CA PRO A 422 3.44 -19.71 5.38
C PRO A 422 3.54 -18.24 5.83
N CYS A 423 2.56 -17.77 6.60
CA CYS A 423 2.46 -16.42 7.11
C CYS A 423 3.11 -16.22 8.49
N ALA A 424 3.66 -17.29 9.10
CA ALA A 424 4.17 -17.23 10.47
C ALA A 424 5.30 -16.20 10.67
N GLU A 425 6.12 -15.98 9.65
CA GLU A 425 7.23 -15.01 9.69
C GLU A 425 6.75 -13.58 9.82
N TRP A 426 5.93 -13.10 8.89
CA TRP A 426 5.45 -11.74 8.94
C TRP A 426 4.53 -11.50 10.14
N ASN A 427 3.71 -12.48 10.54
CA ASN A 427 2.89 -12.37 11.75
C ASN A 427 3.76 -12.19 12.99
N MET A 428 4.83 -12.97 13.12
CA MET A 428 5.76 -12.84 14.25
C MET A 428 6.39 -11.45 14.29
N ILE A 429 6.82 -10.92 13.13
CA ILE A 429 7.40 -9.57 13.06
C ILE A 429 6.37 -8.52 13.53
N LEU A 430 5.15 -8.54 13.00
CA LEU A 430 4.11 -7.56 13.37
C LEU A 430 3.73 -7.64 14.85
N LEU A 431 3.55 -8.86 15.38
CA LEU A 431 3.22 -9.06 16.80
C LEU A 431 4.35 -8.57 17.72
N LEU A 432 5.60 -8.86 17.38
CA LEU A 432 6.75 -8.38 18.17
C LEU A 432 6.87 -6.85 18.11
N THR A 433 6.66 -6.23 16.94
CA THR A 433 6.68 -4.77 16.81
C THR A 433 5.64 -4.08 17.69
N GLN A 434 4.44 -4.67 17.80
CA GLN A 434 3.34 -4.13 18.62
C GLN A 434 3.58 -4.28 20.13
N VAL A 435 4.24 -5.36 20.57
CA VAL A 435 4.50 -5.59 22.01
C VAL A 435 5.77 -4.87 22.48
N ASN A 436 6.74 -4.63 21.60
CA ASN A 436 8.00 -4.01 21.96
C ASN A 436 7.81 -2.50 22.20
N ALA A 437 7.84 -2.07 23.46
CA ALA A 437 7.77 -0.66 23.83
C ALA A 437 9.06 0.12 23.49
N ASN A 438 10.20 -0.56 23.39
CA ASN A 438 11.52 0.06 23.22
C ASN A 438 12.03 -0.04 21.77
N ARG A 439 12.94 0.86 21.40
CA ARG A 439 13.61 0.90 20.07
C ARG A 439 14.41 -0.37 19.71
N GLY A 440 14.71 -1.25 20.66
CA GLY A 440 15.51 -2.46 20.43
C GLY A 440 16.96 -2.15 20.01
N ALA A 441 17.64 -3.13 19.42
CA ALA A 441 19.06 -3.03 19.03
C ALA A 441 19.27 -2.54 17.57
N LEU A 442 18.24 -2.66 16.73
CA LEU A 442 18.30 -2.22 15.33
C LEU A 442 18.00 -0.73 15.23
N GLY A 443 18.67 -0.02 14.32
CA GLY A 443 18.35 1.38 14.01
C GLY A 443 17.00 1.54 13.29
N LEU A 444 16.43 2.75 13.29
CA LEU A 444 15.12 3.03 12.67
C LEU A 444 15.00 2.48 11.25
N ARG A 445 16.00 2.75 10.40
CA ARG A 445 16.05 2.27 8.99
C ARG A 445 15.85 0.76 8.89
N ASP A 446 16.56 0.00 9.71
CA ASP A 446 16.51 -1.47 9.69
C ASP A 446 15.17 -1.98 10.22
N ARG A 447 14.68 -1.42 11.33
CA ARG A 447 13.36 -1.78 11.90
C ARG A 447 12.24 -1.52 10.90
N CYS A 448 12.20 -0.33 10.31
CA CYS A 448 11.20 0.02 9.30
C CYS A 448 11.32 -0.84 8.03
N THR A 449 12.53 -1.29 7.68
CA THR A 449 12.73 -2.19 6.53
C THR A 449 12.19 -3.59 6.84
N VAL A 450 12.48 -4.16 8.01
CA VAL A 450 11.91 -5.45 8.43
C VAL A 450 10.38 -5.37 8.58
N LEU A 451 9.87 -4.29 9.16
CA LEU A 451 8.44 -4.03 9.26
C LEU A 451 7.79 -3.93 7.87
N SER A 452 8.41 -3.22 6.92
CA SER A 452 7.89 -3.09 5.56
C SER A 452 7.80 -4.42 4.82
N LYS A 453 8.75 -5.33 5.07
CA LYS A 453 8.69 -6.73 4.59
C LYS A 453 7.44 -7.41 5.12
N ALA A 454 7.22 -7.34 6.43
CA ALA A 454 6.08 -8.00 7.05
C ALA A 454 4.74 -7.43 6.53
N VAL A 455 4.62 -6.10 6.43
CA VAL A 455 3.42 -5.44 5.88
C VAL A 455 3.18 -5.80 4.42
N PHE A 456 4.21 -5.79 3.57
CA PHE A 456 4.06 -6.19 2.18
C PHE A 456 3.62 -7.66 2.06
N GLN A 457 4.20 -8.56 2.87
CA GLN A 457 3.81 -9.96 2.89
C GLN A 457 2.37 -10.16 3.40
N GLU A 458 1.92 -9.37 4.38
CA GLU A 458 0.53 -9.35 4.85
C GLU A 458 -0.41 -8.94 3.71
N LEU A 459 -0.16 -7.80 3.06
CA LEU A 459 -0.96 -7.30 1.93
C LEU A 459 -1.01 -8.33 0.78
N ALA A 460 0.13 -8.92 0.45
CA ALA A 460 0.23 -9.95 -0.59
C ALA A 460 -0.49 -11.26 -0.23
N SER A 461 -0.70 -11.54 1.06
CA SER A 461 -1.35 -12.76 1.53
C SER A 461 -2.88 -12.63 1.60
N ILE A 462 -3.44 -11.43 1.44
CA ILE A 462 -4.89 -11.21 1.36
C ILE A 462 -5.45 -11.98 0.15
N ARG A 463 -6.60 -12.64 0.34
CA ARG A 463 -7.28 -13.37 -0.73
C ARG A 463 -7.81 -12.43 -1.80
N GLU A 464 -7.78 -12.90 -3.04
CA GLU A 464 -8.21 -12.12 -4.21
C GLU A 464 -9.72 -11.93 -4.31
N ASP A 465 -10.51 -12.79 -3.66
CA ASP A 465 -11.97 -12.73 -3.65
C ASP A 465 -12.53 -11.79 -2.57
N ILE A 466 -11.66 -11.12 -1.83
CA ILE A 466 -12.03 -10.19 -0.77
C ILE A 466 -12.03 -8.76 -1.29
N ASP A 467 -12.94 -7.96 -0.72
CA ASP A 467 -13.07 -6.55 -1.06
C ASP A 467 -11.76 -5.78 -0.88
N VAL A 468 -11.43 -4.94 -1.86
CA VAL A 468 -10.26 -4.05 -1.87
C VAL A 468 -10.21 -3.15 -0.62
N PHE A 469 -11.35 -2.88 0.00
CA PHE A 469 -11.45 -2.21 1.29
C PHE A 469 -10.54 -2.82 2.37
N VAL A 470 -10.39 -4.14 2.39
CA VAL A 470 -9.52 -4.83 3.37
C VAL A 470 -8.04 -4.47 3.15
N ILE A 471 -7.61 -4.26 1.91
CA ILE A 471 -6.26 -3.76 1.59
C ILE A 471 -6.07 -2.37 2.20
N GLY A 472 -7.07 -1.49 2.06
CA GLY A 472 -7.06 -0.16 2.65
C GLY A 472 -7.01 -0.17 4.19
N LEU A 473 -7.77 -1.06 4.83
CA LEU A 473 -7.72 -1.26 6.30
C LEU A 473 -6.35 -1.73 6.77
N THR A 474 -5.77 -2.73 6.10
CA THR A 474 -4.42 -3.23 6.42
C THR A 474 -3.36 -2.14 6.25
N LEU A 475 -3.46 -1.32 5.21
CA LEU A 475 -2.54 -0.20 4.99
C LEU A 475 -2.69 0.89 6.07
N ASN A 476 -3.92 1.20 6.49
CA ASN A 476 -4.16 2.11 7.60
C ASN A 476 -3.62 1.58 8.94
N ARG A 477 -3.76 0.28 9.21
CA ARG A 477 -3.12 -0.36 10.37
C ARG A 477 -1.60 -0.24 10.30
N ALA A 478 -1.01 -0.47 9.13
CA ALA A 478 0.43 -0.31 8.92
C ALA A 478 0.89 1.13 9.20
N ILE A 479 0.16 2.14 8.74
CA ILE A 479 0.46 3.55 9.04
C ILE A 479 0.53 3.79 10.57
N GLY A 480 -0.39 3.19 11.34
CA GLY A 480 -0.35 3.23 12.80
C GLY A 480 0.93 2.62 13.38
N ILE A 481 1.27 1.40 12.97
CA ILE A 481 2.46 0.67 13.47
C ILE A 481 3.77 1.40 13.10
N PHE A 482 3.87 1.97 11.89
CA PHE A 482 5.01 2.80 11.51
C PHE A 482 5.07 4.08 12.35
N GLY A 483 3.92 4.69 12.66
CA GLY A 483 3.82 5.84 13.56
C GLY A 483 4.38 5.54 14.94
N GLU A 484 4.03 4.39 15.52
CA GLU A 484 4.59 3.93 16.80
C GLU A 484 6.11 3.75 16.74
N GLU A 485 6.65 3.13 15.67
CA GLU A 485 8.10 2.97 15.49
C GLU A 485 8.84 4.31 15.36
N ILE A 486 8.24 5.28 14.68
CA ILE A 486 8.79 6.63 14.55
C ILE A 486 8.75 7.37 15.89
N GLN A 487 7.66 7.21 16.66
CA GLN A 487 7.56 7.77 18.00
C GLN A 487 8.63 7.20 18.94
N LYS A 488 8.88 5.88 18.91
CA LYS A 488 9.95 5.24 19.69
C LYS A 488 11.31 5.85 19.39
N GLU A 489 11.60 6.20 18.13
CA GLU A 489 12.85 6.86 17.75
C GLU A 489 12.93 8.29 18.30
N LEU A 490 11.86 9.08 18.17
CA LEU A 490 11.82 10.47 18.63
C LEU A 490 11.92 10.57 20.16
N PHE A 491 11.27 9.69 20.92
CA PHE A 491 11.37 9.67 22.39
C PHE A 491 12.77 9.28 22.87
N ALA A 492 13.44 8.38 22.16
CA ALA A 492 14.77 7.93 22.52
C ALA A 492 15.89 8.93 22.16
N ALA A 493 15.59 10.00 21.42
CA ALA A 493 16.49 11.12 21.16
C ALA A 493 16.40 12.22 22.24
N ILE A 494 15.39 12.16 23.12
CA ILE A 494 15.14 13.14 24.20
C ILE A 494 15.84 12.72 25.51
N ILE A 495 16.21 11.45 25.65
CA ILE A 495 16.95 10.86 26.78
C ILE A 495 18.41 10.72 26.39
#